data_AF-A0A9X4ANL3-F1
#
_entry.id   AF-A0A9X4ANL3-F1
#
_cell.length_a   1.000
_cell.length_b   1.000
_cell.length_c   1.000
_cell.angle_alpha   90.00
_cell.angle_beta   90.00
_cell.angle_gamma   90.00
#
_symmetry.space_group_name_H-M   'P 1'
#
loop_
_entity.id
_entity.type
_entity.pdbx_description
1 polymer ?
#
loop_
_entity_poly.entity_id
_entity_poly.type
_entity_poly.pdbx_seq_one_letter_code
_entity_poly.pdbx_strand_id
1 'polypeptide(L)'
;MPEFRKVLDVYQGFNYKKDKQTAVGFITSIKVGDTTLTADLTCKNPMNPTEDLAVVAVLRDILWETGVTDAVYLTGQVSATNKQNIALLIYTSMTNVLVTFQFSVYEYDPVQKEYYLCFHSNSTDMNGILEKRGDELNLSVADDASAEVQSPINFTFNTGIKPQPSAQSLQVAVGKGKNFAKLWGLAQS
;
A
#
# COMPACT_ATOMS: atom_id res chain seq x y z
N MET A 1 -16.58 -14.80 -1.56
CA MET A 1 -16.87 -13.35 -1.56
C MET A 1 -16.11 -12.73 -2.73
N PRO A 2 -16.52 -11.57 -3.28
CA PRO A 2 -15.71 -10.88 -4.29
C PRO A 2 -14.37 -10.46 -3.67
N GLU A 3 -13.27 -10.57 -4.41
CA GLU A 3 -11.96 -10.05 -4.01
C GLU A 3 -11.64 -8.75 -4.75
N PHE A 4 -10.90 -7.86 -4.10
CA PHE A 4 -10.16 -6.79 -4.78
C PHE A 4 -8.72 -7.24 -4.92
N ARG A 5 -8.27 -7.43 -6.16
CA ARG A 5 -6.87 -7.74 -6.46
C ARG A 5 -6.39 -6.92 -7.63
N LYS A 6 -5.19 -6.33 -7.50
CA LYS A 6 -4.49 -5.73 -8.64
C LYS A 6 -3.00 -6.02 -8.61
N VAL A 7 -2.50 -6.40 -9.77
CA VAL A 7 -1.07 -6.30 -10.11
C VAL A 7 -0.83 -4.89 -10.63
N LEU A 8 0.22 -4.26 -10.12
CA LEU A 8 0.53 -2.85 -10.29
C LEU A 8 1.89 -2.70 -10.97
N ASP A 9 1.99 -1.66 -11.79
CA ASP A 9 3.19 -1.38 -12.58
C ASP A 9 4.16 -0.51 -11.78
N VAL A 10 5.13 -1.18 -11.13
CA VAL A 10 6.13 -0.49 -10.31
C VAL A 10 7.00 0.44 -11.14
N TYR A 11 7.37 0.04 -12.36
CA TYR A 11 8.20 0.86 -13.23
C TYR A 11 7.48 2.16 -13.59
N GLN A 12 6.19 2.09 -13.93
CA GLN A 12 5.35 3.27 -14.15
C GLN A 12 5.16 4.10 -12.87
N GLY A 13 5.07 3.47 -11.70
CA GLY A 13 4.98 4.16 -10.42
C GLY A 13 6.19 5.05 -10.14
N PHE A 14 7.40 4.55 -10.40
CA PHE A 14 8.64 5.34 -10.28
C PHE A 14 8.87 6.30 -11.45
N ASN A 15 8.54 5.88 -12.68
CA ASN A 15 8.88 6.59 -13.91
C ASN A 15 7.63 6.99 -14.69
N TYR A 16 6.70 7.69 -14.04
CA TYR A 16 5.41 8.02 -14.62
C TYR A 16 5.51 8.60 -16.03
N LYS A 17 4.80 7.96 -16.97
CA LYS A 17 4.62 8.44 -18.35
C LYS A 17 3.14 8.57 -18.66
N LYS A 18 2.72 9.73 -19.17
CA LYS A 18 1.31 10.04 -19.45
C LYS A 18 0.66 9.12 -20.49
N ASP A 19 1.46 8.57 -21.40
CA ASP A 19 1.04 7.65 -22.47
C ASP A 19 0.86 6.20 -21.99
N LYS A 20 1.36 5.87 -20.80
CA LYS A 20 1.18 4.56 -20.16
C LYS A 20 -0.07 4.57 -19.29
N GLN A 21 -1.03 3.72 -19.62
CA GLN A 21 -2.34 3.61 -18.97
C GLN A 21 -2.41 2.38 -18.05
N THR A 22 -1.34 2.11 -17.30
CA THR A 22 -1.26 0.98 -16.37
C THR A 22 -1.67 1.39 -14.96
N ALA A 23 -2.17 0.43 -14.17
CA ALA A 23 -2.49 0.67 -12.77
C ALA A 23 -1.20 0.83 -11.95
N VAL A 24 -1.20 1.78 -11.02
CA VAL A 24 -0.08 2.05 -10.11
C VAL A 24 -0.61 2.21 -8.69
N GLY A 25 0.19 1.90 -7.69
CA GLY A 25 -0.24 2.11 -6.31
C GLY A 25 0.92 2.46 -5.40
N PHE A 26 0.59 3.04 -4.25
CA PHE A 26 1.55 3.58 -3.32
C PHE A 26 1.07 3.38 -1.88
N ILE A 27 2.02 3.23 -0.97
CA ILE A 27 1.82 3.47 0.45
C ILE A 27 2.35 4.86 0.74
N THR A 28 1.49 5.78 1.17
CA THR A 28 1.84 7.18 1.42
C THR A 28 2.30 7.41 2.86
N SER A 29 1.86 6.56 3.79
CA SER A 29 2.28 6.59 5.20
C SER A 29 2.16 5.19 5.78
N ILE A 30 3.12 4.78 6.60
CA ILE A 30 3.00 3.57 7.41
C ILE A 30 3.87 3.68 8.67
N LYS A 31 3.28 3.30 9.79
CA LYS A 31 3.92 3.12 11.09
C LYS A 31 3.63 1.71 11.56
N VAL A 32 4.67 0.99 11.97
CA VAL A 32 4.57 -0.36 12.53
C VAL A 32 5.15 -0.33 13.94
N GLY A 33 4.32 -0.67 14.93
CA GLY A 33 4.65 -0.50 16.33
C GLY A 33 5.00 0.96 16.62
N ASP A 34 6.25 1.21 17.02
CA ASP A 34 6.78 2.54 17.30
C ASP A 34 7.62 3.12 16.14
N THR A 35 7.87 2.32 15.10
CA THR A 35 8.70 2.70 13.96
C THR A 35 7.85 3.29 12.85
N THR A 36 8.01 4.58 12.60
CA THR A 36 7.47 5.25 11.41
C THR A 36 8.43 5.01 10.25
N LEU A 37 7.91 4.51 9.12
CA LEU A 37 8.66 4.47 7.87
C LEU A 37 8.46 5.80 7.15
N THR A 38 9.55 6.40 6.68
CA THR A 38 9.54 7.74 6.09
C THR A 38 9.05 7.67 4.65
N ALA A 39 8.21 8.63 4.23
CA ALA A 39 7.85 8.80 2.82
C ALA A 39 9.00 9.46 2.05
N ASP A 40 10.04 8.68 1.75
CA ASP A 40 11.33 9.16 1.21
C ASP A 40 11.52 8.87 -0.29
N LEU A 41 10.53 8.27 -0.94
CA LEU A 41 10.49 8.10 -2.39
C LEU A 41 9.61 9.20 -3.00
N THR A 42 10.13 9.91 -4.00
CA THR A 42 9.36 10.91 -4.74
C THR A 42 8.86 10.31 -6.05
N CYS A 43 7.54 10.27 -6.22
CA CYS A 43 6.85 9.81 -7.43
C CYS A 43 5.97 10.93 -8.00
N LYS A 44 5.35 10.72 -9.16
CA LYS A 44 4.35 11.66 -9.71
C LYS A 44 2.95 11.23 -9.32
N ASN A 45 2.08 12.20 -9.01
CA ASN A 45 0.66 11.96 -8.81
C ASN A 45 -0.01 11.59 -10.17
N PRO A 46 -0.55 10.37 -10.34
CA PRO A 46 -1.14 9.96 -11.63
C PRO A 46 -2.36 10.78 -12.07
N MET A 47 -3.09 11.37 -11.11
CA MET A 47 -4.24 12.23 -11.37
C MET A 47 -3.84 13.68 -11.64
N ASN A 48 -2.67 14.11 -11.15
CA ASN A 48 -2.09 15.42 -11.44
C ASN A 48 -0.56 15.34 -11.60
N PRO A 49 -0.05 14.99 -12.80
CA PRO A 49 1.38 14.68 -12.98
C PRO A 49 2.35 15.85 -12.79
N THR A 50 1.86 17.07 -12.63
CA THR A 50 2.70 18.23 -12.27
C THR A 50 3.10 18.22 -10.80
N GLU A 51 2.36 17.50 -9.97
CA GLU A 51 2.60 17.38 -8.53
C GLU A 51 3.47 16.17 -8.21
N ASP A 52 4.40 16.39 -7.29
CA ASP A 52 5.16 15.31 -6.65
C ASP A 52 4.32 14.67 -5.54
N LEU A 53 4.45 13.35 -5.42
CA LEU A 53 3.85 12.54 -4.39
C LEU A 53 4.97 11.84 -3.63
N ALA A 54 5.16 12.22 -2.36
CA ALA A 54 6.06 11.52 -1.45
C ALA A 54 5.39 10.22 -0.96
N VAL A 55 6.10 9.10 -1.06
CA VAL A 55 5.60 7.78 -0.71
C VAL A 55 6.62 6.99 0.09
N VAL A 56 6.13 6.08 0.94
CA VAL A 56 6.97 5.10 1.64
C VAL A 56 7.33 3.95 0.70
N ALA A 57 6.37 3.52 -0.11
CA ALA A 57 6.56 2.41 -1.03
C ALA A 57 5.76 2.57 -2.32
N VAL A 58 6.32 2.04 -3.42
CA VAL A 58 5.62 1.86 -4.70
C VAL A 58 5.15 0.41 -4.79
N LEU A 59 3.85 0.19 -4.94
CA LEU A 59 3.23 -1.14 -4.88
C LEU A 59 3.36 -1.90 -6.19
N ARG A 60 3.56 -3.21 -6.06
CA ARG A 60 3.56 -4.24 -7.12
C ARG A 60 2.28 -5.07 -7.11
N ASP A 61 1.76 -5.38 -5.92
CA ASP A 61 0.53 -6.14 -5.76
C ASP A 61 -0.25 -5.62 -4.55
N ILE A 62 -1.57 -5.63 -4.67
CA ILE A 62 -2.48 -5.41 -3.57
C ILE A 62 -3.63 -6.40 -3.66
N LEU A 63 -3.97 -7.00 -2.52
CA LEU A 63 -5.06 -7.96 -2.39
C LEU A 63 -5.87 -7.69 -1.12
N TRP A 64 -7.19 -7.73 -1.24
CA TRP A 64 -8.13 -7.74 -0.14
C TRP A 64 -9.35 -8.58 -0.50
N GLU A 65 -9.67 -9.59 0.32
CA GLU A 65 -10.82 -10.49 0.10
C GLU A 65 -12.18 -9.83 0.42
N THR A 66 -12.15 -8.54 0.80
CA THR A 66 -13.30 -7.66 1.04
C THR A 66 -14.20 -7.99 2.22
N GLY A 67 -13.84 -8.99 3.02
CA GLY A 67 -14.42 -9.21 4.34
C GLY A 67 -13.96 -8.15 5.34
N VAL A 68 -14.84 -7.88 6.30
CA VAL A 68 -14.65 -6.84 7.33
C VAL A 68 -13.52 -7.16 8.31
N THR A 69 -13.04 -8.39 8.37
CA THR A 69 -11.90 -8.83 9.19
C THR A 69 -10.70 -9.23 8.36
N ASP A 70 -10.81 -9.17 7.02
CA ASP A 70 -9.80 -9.70 6.12
C ASP A 70 -8.60 -8.76 6.07
N ALA A 71 -7.43 -9.36 5.86
CA ALA A 71 -6.21 -8.60 5.71
C ALA A 71 -6.18 -7.87 4.37
N VAL A 72 -5.59 -6.69 4.37
CA VAL A 72 -5.07 -6.05 3.15
C VAL A 72 -3.62 -6.46 3.01
N TYR A 73 -3.32 -7.15 1.91
CA TYR A 73 -1.96 -7.55 1.55
C TYR A 73 -1.36 -6.52 0.61
N LEU A 74 -0.13 -6.10 0.93
CA LEU A 74 0.59 -5.07 0.20
C LEU A 74 2.00 -5.60 -0.09
N THR A 75 2.33 -5.69 -1.37
CA THR A 75 3.69 -5.98 -1.82
C THR A 75 4.19 -4.81 -2.65
N GLY A 76 5.39 -4.32 -2.38
CA GLY A 76 5.95 -3.19 -3.12
C GLY A 76 7.45 -3.04 -2.94
N GLN A 77 7.97 -1.87 -3.32
CA GLN A 77 9.37 -1.51 -3.25
C GLN A 77 9.56 -0.30 -2.32
N VAL A 78 10.49 -0.42 -1.38
CA VAL A 78 10.87 0.62 -0.39
C VAL A 78 12.30 1.08 -0.61
N SER A 79 12.66 2.24 -0.05
CA SER A 79 14.02 2.75 -0.03
C SER A 79 14.99 1.87 0.80
N ALA A 80 16.29 2.11 0.66
CA ALA A 80 17.31 1.48 1.50
C ALA A 80 17.14 1.81 3.00
N THR A 81 16.77 3.04 3.34
CA THR A 81 16.54 3.47 4.72
C THR A 81 15.36 2.71 5.33
N ASN A 82 14.23 2.66 4.63
CA ASN A 82 13.07 1.92 5.08
C ASN A 82 13.34 0.41 5.13
N LYS A 83 14.14 -0.14 4.20
CA LYS A 83 14.61 -1.54 4.28
C LYS A 83 15.32 -1.85 5.59
N GLN A 84 16.25 -0.99 6.00
CA GLN A 84 16.98 -1.17 7.27
C GLN A 84 16.05 -1.09 8.48
N ASN A 85 15.10 -0.16 8.48
CA ASN A 85 14.11 -0.03 9.56
C ASN A 85 13.19 -1.26 9.65
N ILE A 86 12.71 -1.78 8.51
CA ILE A 86 11.90 -3.00 8.47
C ILE A 86 12.72 -4.21 8.93
N ALA A 87 13.97 -4.35 8.49
CA ALA A 87 14.83 -5.43 8.95
C ALA A 87 15.07 -5.38 10.47
N LEU A 88 15.32 -4.18 11.02
CA LEU A 88 15.48 -3.98 12.46
C LEU A 88 14.23 -4.40 13.24
N LEU A 89 13.05 -4.03 12.76
CA LEU A 89 11.77 -4.44 13.33
C LEU A 89 11.64 -5.96 13.37
N ILE A 90 11.96 -6.65 12.26
CA ILE A 90 11.90 -8.10 12.16
C ILE A 90 12.87 -8.77 13.16
N TYR A 91 14.11 -8.28 13.27
CA TYR A 91 15.12 -8.89 14.16
C TYR A 91 14.92 -8.62 15.65
N THR A 92 14.30 -7.51 16.03
CA THR A 92 14.19 -7.09 17.45
C THR A 92 12.98 -7.69 18.17
N SER A 93 12.25 -8.61 17.54
CA SER A 93 10.98 -9.17 18.02
C SER A 93 9.95 -8.08 18.34
N MET A 94 9.09 -7.76 17.38
CA MET A 94 8.07 -6.72 17.54
C MET A 94 7.05 -7.11 18.62
N THR A 95 7.15 -6.52 19.80
CA THR A 95 6.15 -6.66 20.88
C THR A 95 4.88 -5.90 20.54
N ASN A 96 5.01 -4.77 19.84
CA ASN A 96 3.91 -3.96 19.35
C ASN A 96 3.73 -4.19 17.85
N VAL A 97 2.62 -4.84 17.49
CA VAL A 97 2.26 -5.23 16.12
C VAL A 97 1.16 -4.36 15.52
N LEU A 98 0.83 -3.24 16.18
CA LEU A 98 -0.13 -2.28 15.66
C LEU A 98 0.44 -1.59 14.42
N VAL A 99 -0.40 -1.35 13.43
CA VAL A 99 -0.04 -0.67 12.20
C VAL A 99 -0.97 0.51 11.98
N THR A 100 -0.42 1.67 11.65
CA THR A 100 -1.20 2.80 11.13
C THR A 100 -0.71 3.09 9.73
N PHE A 101 -1.58 3.10 8.72
CA PHE A 101 -1.15 3.24 7.34
C PHE A 101 -2.15 3.99 6.46
N GLN A 102 -1.61 4.55 5.38
CA GLN A 102 -2.36 5.18 4.29
C GLN A 102 -1.85 4.65 2.96
N PHE A 103 -2.75 4.44 2.01
CA PHE A 103 -2.41 3.93 0.69
C PHE A 103 -3.37 4.44 -0.38
N SER A 104 -2.90 4.42 -1.62
CA SER A 104 -3.68 4.81 -2.79
C SER A 104 -3.31 3.95 -3.99
N VAL A 105 -4.32 3.44 -4.69
CA VAL A 105 -4.20 2.68 -5.93
C VAL A 105 -4.97 3.40 -7.01
N TYR A 106 -4.30 3.64 -8.13
CA TYR A 106 -4.78 4.38 -9.27
C TYR A 106 -4.98 3.46 -10.46
N GLU A 107 -6.05 3.68 -11.19
CA GLU A 107 -6.34 3.01 -12.44
C GLU A 107 -6.73 4.04 -13.50
N TYR A 108 -6.41 3.74 -14.75
CA TYR A 108 -6.81 4.58 -15.87
C TYR A 108 -8.24 4.22 -16.29
N ASP A 109 -9.15 5.20 -16.32
CA ASP A 109 -10.50 5.03 -16.86
C ASP A 109 -10.45 5.20 -18.39
N PRO A 110 -10.67 4.14 -19.18
CA PRO A 110 -10.61 4.24 -20.64
C PRO A 110 -11.79 5.03 -21.24
N VAL A 111 -12.88 5.21 -20.48
CA VAL A 111 -14.07 5.95 -20.92
C VAL A 111 -13.87 7.44 -20.68
N GLN A 112 -13.48 7.83 -19.46
CA GLN A 112 -13.22 9.22 -19.09
C GLN A 112 -11.84 9.72 -19.50
N LYS A 113 -10.94 8.81 -19.89
CA LYS A 113 -9.56 9.07 -20.34
C LYS A 113 -8.68 9.76 -19.29
N GLU A 114 -8.93 9.46 -18.02
CA GLU A 114 -8.18 10.00 -16.88
C GLU A 114 -7.93 8.93 -15.82
N TYR A 115 -6.92 9.15 -14.98
CA TYR A 115 -6.71 8.30 -13.79
C TYR A 115 -7.74 8.59 -12.70
N TYR A 116 -8.13 7.57 -11.96
CA TYR A 116 -8.94 7.67 -10.76
C TYR A 116 -8.40 6.75 -9.66
N LEU A 117 -8.77 7.03 -8.40
CA LEU A 117 -8.46 6.17 -7.26
C LEU A 117 -9.41 4.96 -7.25
N CYS A 118 -8.89 3.76 -7.53
CA CYS A 118 -9.69 2.54 -7.56
C CYS A 118 -9.74 1.80 -6.22
N PHE A 119 -8.72 1.97 -5.36
CA PHE A 119 -8.72 1.42 -4.01
C PHE A 119 -7.79 2.24 -3.11
N HIS A 120 -8.31 2.79 -2.01
CA HIS A 120 -7.55 3.72 -1.18
C HIS A 120 -8.13 3.88 0.22
N SER A 121 -7.28 4.40 1.13
CA SER A 121 -7.69 4.79 2.49
C SER A 121 -8.25 6.21 2.59
N ASN A 122 -8.46 6.89 1.46
CA ASN A 122 -8.95 8.27 1.40
C ASN A 122 -8.13 9.26 2.25
N SER A 123 -6.80 9.10 2.25
CA SER A 123 -5.87 9.88 3.08
C SER A 123 -6.21 9.86 4.58
N THR A 124 -6.94 8.83 5.02
CA THR A 124 -7.30 8.59 6.41
C THR A 124 -6.40 7.51 6.96
N ASP A 125 -5.93 7.69 8.19
CA ASP A 125 -5.13 6.70 8.91
C ASP A 125 -5.96 5.45 9.20
N MET A 126 -5.60 4.35 8.56
CA MET A 126 -6.16 3.04 8.81
C MET A 126 -5.39 2.35 9.92
N ASN A 127 -6.09 1.96 10.97
CA ASN A 127 -5.57 1.30 12.14
C ASN A 127 -5.74 -0.21 12.01
N GLY A 128 -4.62 -0.89 11.92
CA GLY A 128 -4.55 -2.32 11.75
C GLY A 128 -3.61 -2.99 12.74
N ILE A 129 -3.46 -4.28 12.52
CA ILE A 129 -2.59 -5.20 13.24
C ILE A 129 -1.92 -6.06 12.19
N LEU A 130 -0.60 -6.27 12.29
CA LEU A 130 0.08 -7.20 11.39
C LEU A 130 -0.57 -8.59 11.48
N GLU A 131 -0.87 -9.15 10.31
CA GLU A 131 -1.37 -10.50 10.23
C GLU A 131 -0.31 -11.49 10.74
N LYS A 132 -0.74 -12.45 11.57
CA LYS A 132 0.06 -13.62 11.90
C LYS A 132 -0.23 -14.75 10.92
N ARG A 133 0.82 -15.39 10.40
CA ARG A 133 0.78 -16.62 9.60
C ARG A 133 1.48 -17.72 10.40
N GLY A 134 0.70 -18.50 11.13
CA GLY A 134 1.25 -19.36 12.17
C GLY A 134 1.87 -18.51 13.28
N ASP A 135 3.14 -18.74 13.59
CA ASP A 135 3.89 -17.99 14.61
C ASP A 135 4.61 -16.74 14.05
N GLU A 136 4.64 -16.58 12.73
CA GLU A 136 5.36 -15.49 12.08
C GLU A 136 4.43 -14.32 11.77
N LEU A 137 4.97 -13.09 11.88
CA LEU A 137 4.28 -11.89 11.43
C LEU A 137 4.46 -11.73 9.93
N ASN A 138 3.39 -11.37 9.23
CA ASN A 138 3.39 -11.13 7.80
C ASN A 138 4.02 -9.75 7.51
N LEU A 139 5.34 -9.67 7.70
CA LEU A 139 6.19 -8.55 7.38
C LEU A 139 7.54 -9.08 6.93
N SER A 140 7.98 -8.71 5.73
CA SER A 140 9.27 -9.13 5.19
C SER A 140 9.85 -8.05 4.27
N VAL A 141 11.17 -8.07 4.13
CA VAL A 141 11.91 -7.24 3.17
C VAL A 141 13.06 -8.05 2.59
N ALA A 142 13.33 -7.86 1.30
CA ALA A 142 14.40 -8.53 0.58
C ALA A 142 15.77 -7.98 0.98
N ASP A 143 16.78 -8.86 0.95
CA ASP A 143 18.17 -8.47 1.18
C ASP A 143 18.82 -7.81 -0.04
N ASP A 144 18.49 -8.31 -1.21
CA ASP A 144 18.99 -7.81 -2.49
C ASP A 144 18.09 -6.70 -3.05
N ALA A 145 18.72 -5.76 -3.75
CA ALA A 145 18.00 -4.70 -4.45
C ALA A 145 17.14 -5.27 -5.60
N SER A 146 16.00 -4.64 -5.85
CA SER A 146 15.13 -5.00 -6.97
C SER A 146 15.82 -4.72 -8.30
N ALA A 147 15.61 -5.62 -9.26
CA ALA A 147 16.06 -5.43 -10.64
C ALA A 147 15.03 -4.67 -11.51
N GLU A 148 13.80 -4.45 -11.03
CA GLU A 148 12.73 -3.81 -11.82
C GLU A 148 12.98 -2.33 -12.08
N VAL A 149 13.51 -1.62 -11.09
CA VAL A 149 13.87 -0.20 -11.15
C VAL A 149 15.25 -0.07 -10.52
N GLN A 150 16.24 0.36 -11.32
CA GLN A 150 17.64 0.44 -10.87
C GLN A 150 17.97 1.76 -10.17
N SER A 151 17.17 2.81 -10.37
CA SER A 151 17.31 4.10 -9.71
C SER A 151 15.93 4.68 -9.40
N PRO A 152 15.65 5.06 -8.14
CA PRO A 152 16.51 4.87 -6.96
C PRO A 152 16.70 3.38 -6.61
N ILE A 153 17.77 3.06 -5.87
CA ILE A 153 17.95 1.71 -5.29
C ILE A 153 16.79 1.44 -4.34
N ASN A 154 16.12 0.30 -4.53
CA ASN A 154 14.93 -0.07 -3.79
C ASN A 154 14.91 -1.58 -3.52
N PHE A 155 14.08 -1.99 -2.55
CA PHE A 155 14.02 -3.36 -2.05
C PHE A 155 12.58 -3.82 -1.97
N THR A 156 12.32 -5.05 -2.39
CA THR A 156 10.98 -5.64 -2.27
C THR A 156 10.62 -5.81 -0.81
N PHE A 157 9.45 -5.34 -0.41
CA PHE A 157 8.87 -5.61 0.90
C PHE A 157 7.44 -6.17 0.73
N ASN A 158 6.98 -6.92 1.73
CA ASN A 158 5.63 -7.45 1.77
C ASN A 158 5.06 -7.34 3.19
N THR A 159 3.78 -7.00 3.29
CA THR A 159 3.05 -6.99 4.55
C THR A 159 1.58 -7.42 4.37
N GLY A 160 1.01 -8.02 5.42
CA GLY A 160 -0.43 -8.25 5.54
C GLY A 160 -0.97 -7.58 6.79
N ILE A 161 -2.00 -6.75 6.65
CA ILE A 161 -2.55 -5.95 7.76
C ILE A 161 -4.02 -6.28 7.93
N LYS A 162 -4.40 -6.78 9.11
CA LYS A 162 -5.81 -6.96 9.52
C LYS A 162 -6.34 -5.70 10.20
N PRO A 163 -7.65 -5.44 10.17
CA PRO A 163 -8.21 -4.28 10.85
C PRO A 163 -8.15 -4.45 12.36
N GLN A 164 -7.98 -3.33 13.08
CA GLN A 164 -8.29 -3.29 14.50
C GLN A 164 -9.79 -3.46 14.76
N PRO A 165 -10.22 -3.77 15.99
CA PRO A 165 -11.62 -3.87 16.39
C PRO A 165 -12.32 -2.49 16.51
N SER A 166 -12.14 -1.66 15.49
CA SER A 166 -12.77 -0.35 15.33
C SER A 166 -13.42 -0.28 13.95
N ALA A 167 -14.56 0.40 13.85
CA ALA A 167 -15.23 0.57 12.57
C ALA A 167 -14.43 1.54 11.68
N GLN A 168 -13.94 1.04 10.56
CA GLN A 168 -13.25 1.83 9.54
C GLN A 168 -13.80 1.46 8.16
N SER A 169 -13.41 2.23 7.14
CA SER A 169 -13.89 2.00 5.79
C SER A 169 -12.80 2.25 4.76
N LEU A 170 -12.69 1.34 3.80
CA LEU A 170 -11.84 1.50 2.63
C LEU A 170 -12.68 1.91 1.44
N GLN A 171 -12.14 2.78 0.60
CA GLN A 171 -12.83 3.28 -0.59
C GLN A 171 -12.43 2.45 -1.79
N VAL A 172 -13.43 2.00 -2.55
CA VAL A 172 -13.26 1.24 -3.79
C VAL A 172 -13.99 1.96 -4.92
N ALA A 173 -13.42 1.97 -6.12
CA ALA A 173 -14.09 2.45 -7.31
C ALA A 173 -13.81 1.53 -8.50
N VAL A 174 -14.81 1.40 -9.38
CA VAL A 174 -14.75 0.60 -10.62
C VAL A 174 -14.67 1.47 -11.88
N GLY A 175 -14.44 2.77 -11.69
CA GLY A 175 -14.40 3.80 -12.72
C GLY A 175 -14.60 5.17 -12.08
N LYS A 176 -14.31 6.24 -12.82
CA LYS A 176 -14.50 7.61 -12.34
C LYS A 176 -15.97 7.85 -11.97
N GLY A 177 -16.21 8.28 -10.74
CA GLY A 177 -17.56 8.58 -10.22
C GLY A 177 -18.37 7.33 -9.83
N LYS A 178 -17.78 6.13 -9.90
CA LYS A 178 -18.41 4.85 -9.52
C LYS A 178 -17.74 4.31 -8.25
N ASN A 179 -17.80 5.10 -7.18
CA ASN A 179 -17.10 4.87 -5.93
C ASN A 179 -18.06 4.43 -4.83
N PHE A 180 -17.60 3.56 -3.94
CA PHE A 180 -18.33 3.07 -2.79
C PHE A 180 -17.36 2.74 -1.64
N ALA A 181 -17.85 2.86 -0.41
CA ALA A 181 -17.10 2.47 0.78
C ALA A 181 -17.43 1.02 1.16
N LYS A 182 -16.42 0.26 1.57
CA LYS A 182 -16.60 -1.05 2.22
C LYS A 182 -16.03 -1.00 3.64
N LEU A 183 -16.75 -1.63 4.57
CA LEU A 183 -16.32 -1.73 5.96
C LEU A 183 -15.04 -2.56 6.07
N TRP A 184 -14.13 -2.09 6.93
CA TRP A 184 -12.88 -2.76 7.28
C TRP A 184 -12.65 -2.53 8.77
N GLY A 185 -12.84 -3.58 9.56
CA GLY A 185 -12.97 -3.51 11.01
C GLY A 185 -14.41 -3.30 11.46
N LEU A 186 -14.72 -3.86 12.62
CA LEU A 186 -16.00 -3.68 13.32
C LEU A 186 -15.69 -3.27 14.75
N ALA A 187 -16.44 -2.29 15.26
CA ALA A 187 -16.40 -1.99 16.69
C ALA A 187 -16.88 -3.22 17.46
N GLN A 188 -16.12 -3.65 18.45
CA GLN A 188 -16.62 -4.64 19.41
C GLN A 188 -17.69 -3.98 20.28
N SER A 189 -18.88 -4.59 20.31
CA SER A 189 -20.00 -4.23 21.19
C SER A 189 -19.74 -4.64 22.62
#